data_AF-A0A3M2Z1X1-F1
#
_entry.id   AF-A0A3M2Z1X1-F1
#
_cell.length_a   1.000
_cell.length_b   1.000
_cell.length_c   1.000
_cell.angle_alpha   90.00
_cell.angle_beta   90.00
_cell.angle_gamma   90.00
#
_symmetry.space_group_name_H-M   'P 1'
#
loop_
_entity.id
_entity.type
_entity.pdbx_description
1 polymer ?
#
loop_
_entity_poly.entity_id
_entity_poly.type
_entity_poly.pdbx_seq_one_letter_code
_entity_poly.pdbx_strand_id
1 'polypeptide(L)' 'EPVSSLRELVVHDDNGLDRNGFTVEDFELPRNLMLACSWAGTSSTVELGAEALAKYLSERV' A
#
# COMPACT_ATOMS: atom_id res chain seq x y z
N GLU A 1 6.15 -10.14 -6.34
CA GLU A 1 6.45 -8.75 -6.72
C GLU A 1 5.46 -7.81 -6.04
N PRO A 2 5.89 -6.70 -5.43
CA PRO A 2 4.99 -5.70 -4.89
C PRO A 2 4.24 -5.01 -6.04
N VAL A 3 2.92 -5.02 -5.97
CA VAL A 3 2.02 -4.30 -6.89
C VAL A 3 2.12 -2.81 -6.65
N SER A 4 2.13 -2.01 -7.71
CA SER A 4 2.22 -0.54 -7.62
C SER A 4 0.87 0.12 -7.34
N SER A 5 -0.22 -0.45 -7.85
CA SER A 5 -1.54 0.15 -7.75
C SER A 5 -2.62 -0.84 -7.29
N LEU A 6 -3.61 -0.32 -6.55
CA LEU A 6 -4.82 -1.04 -6.17
C LEU A 6 -5.60 -1.51 -7.39
N ARG A 7 -5.50 -0.80 -8.52
CA ARG A 7 -6.13 -1.16 -9.80
C ARG A 7 -5.57 -2.45 -10.40
N GLU A 8 -4.35 -2.86 -10.02
CA GLU A 8 -3.77 -4.15 -10.41
C GLU A 8 -4.32 -5.31 -9.56
N LEU A 9 -4.89 -5.01 -8.39
CA LEU A 9 -5.41 -5.99 -7.44
C LEU A 9 -6.93 -6.17 -7.50
N VAL A 10 -7.65 -5.12 -7.87
CA VAL A 10 -9.12 -5.11 -7.88
C VAL A 10 -9.59 -5.03 -9.32
N VAL A 11 -10.35 -6.04 -9.75
CA VAL A 11 -11.01 -6.04 -11.07
C VAL A 11 -12.02 -4.89 -11.12
N HIS A 12 -11.91 -4.05 -12.14
CA HIS A 12 -12.76 -2.89 -12.35
C HIS A 12 -13.01 -2.69 -13.86
N ASP A 13 -14.04 -1.93 -14.18
CA ASP A 13 -14.35 -1.52 -15.54
C ASP A 13 -13.51 -0.30 -15.99
N ASP A 14 -13.70 0.15 -17.24
CA ASP A 14 -13.00 1.31 -17.80
C ASP A 14 -13.29 2.62 -17.03
N ASN A 15 -14.37 2.66 -16.24
CA ASN A 15 -14.73 3.80 -15.39
C ASN A 15 -14.10 3.74 -13.99
N GLY A 16 -13.37 2.67 -13.66
CA GLY A 16 -12.80 2.47 -12.33
C GLY A 16 -13.78 1.94 -11.30
N LEU A 17 -14.88 1.31 -11.73
CA LEU A 17 -15.88 0.73 -10.82
C LEU A 17 -15.70 -0.78 -10.68
N ASP A 18 -15.84 -1.28 -9.45
CA ASP A 18 -15.89 -2.71 -9.17
C ASP A 18 -17.24 -3.33 -9.59
N ARG A 19 -17.38 -4.64 -9.40
CA ARG A 19 -18.59 -5.40 -9.73
C ARG A 19 -19.87 -4.93 -9.02
N ASN A 20 -19.73 -4.14 -7.95
CA ASN A 20 -20.84 -3.61 -7.15
C ASN A 20 -21.08 -2.12 -7.41
N GLY A 21 -20.31 -1.49 -8.31
CA GLY A 21 -20.38 -0.06 -8.60
C GLY A 21 -19.60 0.82 -7.63
N PHE A 22 -18.67 0.27 -6.83
CA PHE A 22 -17.78 1.06 -5.97
C PHE A 22 -16.52 1.49 -6.72
N THR A 23 -16.08 2.73 -6.48
CA THR A 23 -14.86 3.25 -7.07
C THR A 23 -13.62 2.55 -6.51
N VAL A 24 -12.77 2.05 -7.40
CA VAL A 24 -11.42 1.59 -7.07
C VAL A 24 -10.48 2.79 -7.11
N GLU A 25 -9.78 3.02 -6.02
CA GLU A 25 -8.88 4.17 -5.88
C GLU A 25 -7.72 4.14 -6.89
N ASP A 26 -7.40 5.31 -7.44
CA ASP A 26 -6.34 5.50 -8.43
C ASP A 26 -5.27 6.49 -7.95
N PHE A 27 -4.68 6.17 -6.79
CA PHE A 27 -3.63 7.00 -6.16
C PHE A 27 -2.22 6.45 -6.40
N GLU A 28 -2.04 5.50 -7.31
CA GLU A 28 -0.76 4.78 -7.50
C GLU A 28 -0.24 4.14 -6.18
N LEU A 29 -1.18 3.61 -5.38
CA LEU A 29 -0.89 2.93 -4.12
C LEU A 29 -1.45 1.51 -4.16
N PRO A 30 -0.77 0.50 -3.59
CA PRO A 30 -1.25 -0.88 -3.57
C PRO A 30 -2.47 -1.11 -2.66
N ARG A 31 -2.88 -0.10 -1.89
CA ARG A 31 -3.88 -0.19 -0.82
C ARG A 31 -4.64 1.12 -0.71
N ASN A 32 -5.75 1.08 0.01
CA ASN A 32 -6.55 2.24 0.36
C ASN A 32 -5.68 3.37 0.90
N LEU A 33 -5.91 4.60 0.42
CA LEU A 33 -5.15 5.79 0.78
C LEU A 33 -5.07 6.02 2.30
N MET A 34 -6.12 5.68 3.05
CA MET A 34 -6.12 5.84 4.51
C MET A 34 -5.09 4.93 5.21
N LEU A 35 -4.62 3.88 4.55
CA LEU A 35 -3.51 3.04 5.04
C LEU A 35 -2.13 3.61 4.71
N ALA A 36 -2.05 4.69 3.92
CA ALA A 36 -0.81 5.36 3.56
C ALA A 36 -0.39 6.46 4.55
N CYS A 37 -0.97 6.52 5.76
CA CYS A 37 -0.82 7.64 6.70
C CYS A 37 0.62 7.94 7.19
N SER A 38 1.60 7.11 6.88
CA SER A 38 3.02 7.39 7.10
C SER A 38 3.84 6.30 6.43
N TRP A 39 4.01 6.39 5.12
CA TRP A 39 4.77 5.36 4.42
C TRP A 39 6.27 5.53 4.68
N ALA A 40 6.75 4.88 5.75
CA ALA A 40 8.18 4.59 5.93
C ALA A 40 8.64 3.41 5.03
N GLY A 41 7.89 3.11 3.97
CA GLY A 41 8.08 1.96 3.08
C GLY A 41 7.14 0.80 3.37
N THR A 42 7.13 -0.17 2.45
CA THR A 42 6.56 -1.50 2.68
C THR A 42 7.69 -2.48 2.93
N SER A 43 7.38 -3.55 3.66
CA SER A 43 8.29 -4.69 3.78
C SER A 43 7.63 -5.92 3.18
N SER A 44 8.43 -6.78 2.54
CA SER A 44 7.97 -8.05 1.99
C SER A 44 7.66 -9.08 3.07
N THR A 45 8.27 -8.95 4.25
CA THR A 45 7.98 -9.78 5.44
C THR A 45 7.88 -8.95 6.72
N VAL A 46 7.30 -9.53 7.76
CA VAL A 46 7.17 -8.86 9.06
C VAL A 46 8.55 -8.60 9.68
N GLU A 47 9.47 -9.56 9.56
CA GLU A 47 10.81 -9.53 10.15
C GLU A 47 11.62 -8.36 9.60
N LEU A 48 11.62 -8.19 8.27
CA LEU A 48 12.29 -7.07 7.60
C LEU A 48 11.70 -5.71 8.00
N GLY A 49 10.39 -5.65 8.24
CA GLY A 49 9.72 -4.43 8.71
C GLY A 49 10.12 -4.08 10.15
N ALA A 50 10.22 -5.09 11.02
CA ALA A 50 10.64 -4.91 12.40
C ALA A 50 12.10 -4.44 12.50
N GLU A 51 13.01 -5.01 11.70
CA GLU A 51 14.41 -4.62 11.65
C GLU A 51 14.59 -3.17 11.17
N ALA A 52 13.92 -2.79 10.07
CA ALA A 52 13.97 -1.43 9.54
C ALA A 52 13.44 -0.39 10.55
N LEU A 53 12.36 -0.73 11.26
CA LEU A 53 11.81 0.12 12.32
C LEU A 53 12.78 0.28 13.49
N ALA A 54 13.38 -0.83 13.97
CA ALA A 54 14.35 -0.80 15.06
C ALA A 54 15.56 0.10 14.74
N LYS A 55 16.06 0.02 13.50
CA LYS A 55 17.14 0.88 13.01
C LYS A 55 16.74 2.36 13.04
N TYR A 56 15.58 2.69 12.45
CA TYR A 56 15.07 4.06 12.40
C TYR A 56 14.89 4.69 13.78
N LEU A 57 14.39 3.92 14.75
CA LEU A 57 14.23 4.39 16.13
C LEU A 57 15.58 4.60 16.82
N SER A 58 16.56 3.74 16.56
CA SER A 58 17.90 3.84 17.16
C SER A 58 18.70 5.04 16.65
N GLU A 59 18.47 5.47 15.40
CA GLU A 59 19.13 6.64 14.79
C GLU A 59 18.53 7.99 15.27
N ARG A 60 17.47 7.96 16.08
CA ARG A 60 16.72 9.15 16.55
C ARG A 60 16.80 9.39 18.05
N VAL A 61 17.49 8.54 18.79
CA VAL A 61 17.76 8.66 20.23
C VAL A 61 19.11 9.32 20.45
#